data_AF-A0A7K1S3S0-F1
#
_entry.id   AF-A0A7K1S3S0-F1
#
_cell.length_a   1.000
_cell.length_b   1.000
_cell.length_c   1.000
_cell.angle_alpha   90.00
_cell.angle_beta   90.00
_cell.angle_gamma   90.00
#
_symmetry.space_group_name_H-M   'P 1'
#
loop_
_entity.id
_entity.type
_entity.pdbx_description
1 polymer ?
#
loop_
_entity_poly.entity_id
_entity_poly.type
_entity_poly.pdbx_seq_one_letter_code
_entity_poly.pdbx_strand_id
1 'polypeptide(L)'
;MKQLFYLLALLLSYTLRAQGPSNYVANMPNSDLPSTNNTLIGPKAGNATMTGVHNVFSGYSAGSSNTSGSYNVFVGSQTGYSNRSGGSNLFMGNGAGYANNSGYFNVFMGFNAGAFNTIGNSNVFSGYATGLSNTSGYSNILIGPYTGFSNQTGHNNVMIGDSAGLNNTASENLFVGSKAGIKNTAGFSNAFVGAFSGYENTTGSGNTFFGYKTGTSNLDGNQNTFVGYSAGFINTSGKDNTFIGSIAGWVNSSGEKNTFVGSNAGYHNTAGPNNTFLGYSAGNANTYGANNTFIGYLAGYNNTTGSNNIIIGPNSGTAITTGDDNVLMGYNSQAGDGLHNATAIGSGSRVAISNAVILGNNAKVGIGTSAPTARLEVVSESADASGLRLTNLTTSSPSTQSTDQFLAVNEKGDVVKARYQLRINNSSEWSDKVFAPGYNLQSLAEVKKYIDANQHLPGVPSSNEVVRDGVDLVKMNATLLEKVEELTLYSIQLEKADQQKQQQLQQQQQELQAIKNKQAELENLLHQLLKRK
;
A
#
# COMPACT_ATOMS: atom_id res chain seq x y z
N MET A 1 49.47 -77.37 -73.06
CA MET A 1 49.60 -76.65 -71.76
C MET A 1 50.36 -75.32 -71.89
N LYS A 2 49.93 -74.40 -72.78
CA LYS A 2 50.50 -73.02 -72.88
C LYS A 2 49.44 -71.93 -73.02
N GLN A 3 48.15 -72.27 -72.91
CA GLN A 3 47.04 -71.31 -72.99
C GLN A 3 46.29 -71.11 -71.67
N LEU A 4 46.65 -71.81 -70.59
CA LEU A 4 45.99 -71.65 -69.28
C LEU A 4 46.70 -70.66 -68.34
N PHE A 5 47.95 -70.28 -68.63
CA PHE A 5 48.72 -69.35 -67.79
C PHE A 5 48.50 -67.86 -68.13
N TYR A 6 48.00 -67.56 -69.34
CA TYR A 6 47.62 -66.18 -69.70
C TYR A 6 46.29 -65.74 -69.10
N LEU A 7 45.44 -66.68 -68.65
CA LEU A 7 44.17 -66.34 -68.02
C LEU A 7 44.33 -65.98 -66.53
N LEU A 8 45.42 -66.37 -65.88
CA LEU A 8 45.66 -66.05 -64.46
C LEU A 8 46.41 -64.71 -64.25
N ALA A 9 47.07 -64.18 -65.28
CA ALA A 9 47.76 -62.89 -65.21
C ALA A 9 46.84 -61.67 -65.45
N LEU A 10 45.59 -61.90 -65.86
CA LEU A 10 44.56 -60.85 -66.03
C LEU A 10 43.72 -60.59 -64.76
N LEU A 11 43.93 -61.37 -63.69
CA LEU A 11 43.26 -61.18 -62.40
C LEU A 11 44.08 -60.34 -61.39
N LEU A 12 45.23 -59.81 -61.79
CA LEU A 12 46.18 -59.11 -60.92
C LEU A 12 46.74 -57.79 -61.49
N SER A 13 46.01 -57.13 -62.40
CA SER A 13 46.26 -55.72 -62.72
C SER A 13 45.18 -54.84 -62.10
N TYR A 14 45.57 -54.24 -60.98
CA TYR A 14 44.86 -53.17 -60.29
C TYR A 14 44.33 -52.12 -61.28
N THR A 15 43.00 -51.97 -61.35
CA THR A 15 42.45 -50.63 -61.28
C THR A 15 42.11 -50.38 -59.82
N LEU A 16 42.76 -49.36 -59.26
CA LEU A 16 42.46 -48.82 -57.95
C LEU A 16 40.94 -48.74 -57.77
N ARG A 17 40.41 -49.41 -56.74
CA ARG A 17 39.14 -49.00 -56.11
C ARG A 17 39.35 -47.62 -55.49
N ALA A 18 39.38 -46.58 -56.32
CA ALA A 18 39.14 -45.23 -55.89
C ALA A 18 37.62 -45.05 -55.84
N GLN A 19 37.10 -44.86 -54.63
CA GLN A 19 35.85 -44.17 -54.24
C GLN A 19 34.67 -44.15 -55.24
N GLY A 20 33.50 -44.63 -54.82
CA GLY A 20 32.28 -44.76 -55.65
C GLY A 20 31.82 -43.51 -56.43
N PRO A 21 30.86 -43.67 -57.36
CA PRO A 21 30.50 -42.70 -58.42
C PRO A 21 29.82 -41.39 -57.96
N SER A 22 29.94 -40.99 -56.70
CA SER A 22 29.14 -39.89 -56.11
C SER A 22 29.88 -38.56 -55.94
N ASN A 23 31.21 -38.52 -56.11
CA ASN A 23 32.00 -37.29 -56.00
C ASN A 23 32.30 -36.76 -57.41
N TYR A 24 31.35 -36.03 -57.99
CA TYR A 24 31.44 -35.46 -59.34
C TYR A 24 31.03 -33.98 -59.30
N VAL A 25 31.89 -33.10 -59.82
CA VAL A 25 31.51 -31.71 -60.10
C VAL A 25 30.92 -31.67 -61.49
N ALA A 26 29.59 -31.55 -61.61
CA ALA A 26 28.97 -31.30 -62.90
C ALA A 26 29.39 -29.91 -63.39
N ASN A 27 30.11 -29.88 -64.50
CA ASN A 27 30.55 -28.67 -65.20
C ASN A 27 29.57 -28.23 -66.31
N MET A 28 28.46 -28.95 -66.50
CA MET A 28 27.36 -28.56 -67.38
C MET A 28 26.08 -28.41 -66.52
N PRO A 29 25.54 -27.18 -66.38
CA PRO A 29 24.30 -26.95 -65.67
C PRO A 29 23.08 -27.48 -66.45
N ASN A 30 21.94 -27.67 -65.78
CA ASN A 30 20.70 -28.14 -66.40
C ASN A 30 19.97 -27.00 -67.17
N SER A 31 20.73 -26.13 -67.82
CA SER A 31 20.23 -24.96 -68.53
C SER A 31 20.95 -24.82 -69.84
N ASP A 32 20.22 -25.03 -70.94
CA ASP A 32 20.77 -24.95 -72.30
C ASP A 32 21.01 -23.49 -72.72
N LEU A 33 20.24 -22.54 -72.14
CA LEU A 33 20.36 -21.10 -72.32
C LEU A 33 19.84 -20.36 -71.06
N PRO A 34 20.60 -20.32 -69.95
CA PRO A 34 20.21 -19.49 -68.83
C PRO A 34 20.23 -18.03 -69.27
N SER A 35 19.31 -17.22 -68.73
CA SER A 35 19.38 -15.76 -68.87
C SER A 35 20.73 -15.20 -68.38
N THR A 36 20.99 -13.91 -68.58
CA THR A 36 22.32 -13.31 -68.38
C THR A 36 22.81 -13.35 -66.93
N ASN A 37 24.13 -13.49 -66.74
CA ASN A 37 24.87 -13.35 -65.47
C ASN A 37 24.53 -14.39 -64.38
N ASN A 38 24.20 -15.63 -64.75
CA ASN A 38 23.98 -16.73 -63.81
C ASN A 38 25.22 -17.64 -63.67
N THR A 39 25.52 -18.10 -62.45
CA THR A 39 26.55 -19.11 -62.13
C THR A 39 25.86 -20.37 -61.65
N LEU A 40 25.99 -21.48 -62.38
CA LEU A 40 25.30 -22.74 -62.08
C LEU A 40 26.31 -23.90 -61.99
N ILE A 41 26.43 -24.51 -60.81
CA ILE A 41 27.44 -25.53 -60.50
C ILE A 41 26.78 -26.72 -59.81
N GLY A 42 27.02 -27.94 -60.34
CA GLY A 42 26.54 -29.19 -59.76
C GLY A 42 25.31 -29.78 -60.45
N PRO A 43 25.00 -31.07 -60.20
CA PRO A 43 23.96 -31.77 -60.95
C PRO A 43 22.58 -31.19 -60.69
N LYS A 44 21.81 -30.93 -61.75
CA LYS A 44 20.45 -30.35 -61.68
C LYS A 44 20.38 -28.95 -61.06
N ALA A 45 21.50 -28.23 -60.97
CA ALA A 45 21.48 -26.82 -60.57
C ALA A 45 20.79 -25.98 -61.66
N GLY A 46 19.80 -25.16 -61.27
CA GLY A 46 18.99 -24.36 -62.17
C GLY A 46 17.94 -25.13 -62.99
N ASN A 47 17.26 -24.41 -63.88
CA ASN A 47 16.17 -24.91 -64.74
C ASN A 47 16.46 -24.62 -66.23
N ALA A 48 16.07 -25.53 -67.11
CA ALA A 48 16.20 -25.40 -68.57
C ALA A 48 15.45 -24.19 -69.15
N THR A 49 14.41 -23.71 -68.46
CA THR A 49 13.54 -22.61 -68.90
C THR A 49 13.76 -21.31 -68.10
N MET A 50 14.88 -21.19 -67.40
CA MET A 50 15.13 -20.08 -66.49
C MET A 50 15.39 -18.75 -67.21
N THR A 51 14.50 -17.78 -66.99
CA THR A 51 14.60 -16.38 -67.47
C THR A 51 15.20 -15.41 -66.46
N GLY A 52 15.33 -15.82 -65.18
CA GLY A 52 15.89 -15.00 -64.11
C GLY A 52 17.39 -14.73 -64.26
N VAL A 53 17.84 -13.55 -63.82
CA VAL A 53 19.22 -13.06 -63.98
C VAL A 53 19.98 -12.98 -62.67
N HIS A 54 21.32 -12.90 -62.73
CA HIS A 54 22.18 -12.64 -61.57
C HIS A 54 22.07 -13.66 -60.41
N ASN A 55 21.83 -14.94 -60.73
CA ASN A 55 21.76 -16.00 -59.73
C ASN A 55 23.08 -16.78 -59.58
N VAL A 56 23.34 -17.34 -58.40
CA VAL A 56 24.45 -18.25 -58.11
C VAL A 56 23.89 -19.52 -57.48
N PHE A 57 23.83 -20.62 -58.22
CA PHE A 57 23.37 -21.93 -57.72
C PHE A 57 24.53 -22.92 -57.69
N SER A 58 24.83 -23.48 -56.52
CA SER A 58 25.94 -24.41 -56.32
C SER A 58 25.53 -25.57 -55.42
N GLY A 59 25.35 -26.76 -56.02
CA GLY A 59 24.98 -27.99 -55.30
C GLY A 59 23.97 -28.84 -56.05
N TYR A 60 23.73 -30.06 -55.56
CA TYR A 60 22.74 -30.97 -56.15
C TYR A 60 21.34 -30.36 -56.10
N SER A 61 20.70 -30.16 -57.26
CA SER A 61 19.34 -29.62 -57.41
C SER A 61 19.11 -28.23 -56.79
N ALA A 62 20.17 -27.43 -56.63
CA ALA A 62 20.04 -26.04 -56.16
C ALA A 62 19.25 -25.19 -57.16
N GLY A 63 18.16 -24.54 -56.72
CA GLY A 63 17.32 -23.68 -57.57
C GLY A 63 16.62 -24.40 -58.74
N SER A 64 16.41 -25.72 -58.66
CA SER A 64 15.95 -26.54 -59.80
C SER A 64 14.61 -26.12 -60.42
N SER A 65 13.74 -25.42 -59.68
CA SER A 65 12.43 -24.96 -60.16
C SER A 65 12.42 -23.48 -60.58
N ASN A 66 13.56 -22.78 -60.58
CA ASN A 66 13.59 -21.34 -60.85
C ASN A 66 13.26 -21.00 -62.30
N THR A 67 12.13 -20.33 -62.51
CA THR A 67 11.69 -19.88 -63.85
C THR A 67 12.00 -18.41 -64.11
N SER A 68 11.85 -17.52 -63.12
CA SER A 68 11.99 -16.06 -63.30
C SER A 68 12.66 -15.33 -62.12
N GLY A 69 12.94 -16.04 -61.03
CA GLY A 69 13.59 -15.49 -59.84
C GLY A 69 15.01 -15.02 -60.13
N SER A 70 15.33 -13.79 -59.70
CA SER A 70 16.60 -13.13 -59.98
C SER A 70 17.36 -12.75 -58.70
N TYR A 71 18.66 -12.53 -58.79
CA TYR A 71 19.51 -12.10 -57.67
C TYR A 71 19.59 -13.09 -56.49
N ASN A 72 19.44 -14.39 -56.73
CA ASN A 72 19.49 -15.40 -55.68
C ASN A 72 20.86 -16.06 -55.56
N VAL A 73 21.29 -16.41 -54.34
CA VAL A 73 22.49 -17.21 -54.07
C VAL A 73 22.09 -18.45 -53.30
N PHE A 74 22.13 -19.62 -53.95
CA PHE A 74 21.77 -20.92 -53.36
C PHE A 74 22.98 -21.86 -53.33
N VAL A 75 23.42 -22.25 -52.14
CA VAL A 75 24.63 -23.07 -51.95
C VAL A 75 24.34 -24.26 -51.04
N GLY A 76 24.35 -25.46 -51.60
CA GLY A 76 24.08 -26.71 -50.90
C GLY A 76 23.06 -27.58 -51.63
N SER A 77 22.93 -28.83 -51.20
CA SER A 77 21.98 -29.77 -51.79
C SER A 77 20.53 -29.33 -51.53
N GLN A 78 19.71 -29.30 -52.59
CA GLN A 78 18.29 -28.93 -52.59
C GLN A 78 17.98 -27.54 -52.01
N THR A 79 18.95 -26.63 -52.02
CA THR A 79 18.74 -25.23 -51.63
C THR A 79 17.81 -24.51 -52.60
N GLY A 80 16.78 -23.83 -52.09
CA GLY A 80 15.82 -23.10 -52.94
C GLY A 80 15.15 -23.95 -54.02
N TYR A 81 15.02 -25.27 -53.81
CA TYR A 81 14.61 -26.24 -54.84
C TYR A 81 13.32 -25.84 -55.58
N SER A 82 12.32 -25.34 -54.84
CA SER A 82 10.99 -24.99 -55.36
C SER A 82 10.84 -23.52 -55.77
N ASN A 83 11.91 -22.72 -55.71
CA ASN A 83 11.84 -21.29 -56.00
C ASN A 83 11.45 -21.08 -57.45
N ARG A 84 10.28 -20.49 -57.74
CA ARG A 84 9.81 -20.23 -59.12
C ARG A 84 10.12 -18.80 -59.54
N SER A 85 9.69 -17.83 -58.73
CA SER A 85 9.82 -16.40 -59.03
C SER A 85 10.47 -15.57 -57.92
N GLY A 86 10.73 -16.15 -56.75
CA GLY A 86 11.34 -15.45 -55.62
C GLY A 86 12.74 -14.93 -55.96
N GLY A 87 13.07 -13.73 -55.48
CA GLY A 87 14.30 -13.02 -55.82
C GLY A 87 15.04 -12.44 -54.61
N SER A 88 16.31 -12.10 -54.81
CA SER A 88 17.17 -11.48 -53.79
C SER A 88 17.32 -12.32 -52.52
N ASN A 89 17.32 -13.66 -52.64
CA ASN A 89 17.47 -14.57 -51.52
C ASN A 89 18.90 -15.12 -51.41
N LEU A 90 19.38 -15.35 -50.18
CA LEU A 90 20.64 -16.04 -49.87
C LEU A 90 20.33 -17.31 -49.08
N PHE A 91 20.41 -18.49 -49.71
CA PHE A 91 20.20 -19.78 -49.07
C PHE A 91 21.48 -20.61 -49.05
N MET A 92 21.88 -21.10 -47.88
CA MET A 92 23.08 -21.91 -47.70
C MET A 92 22.83 -23.09 -46.74
N GLY A 93 23.20 -24.30 -47.13
CA GLY A 93 23.01 -25.52 -46.35
C GLY A 93 22.00 -26.50 -46.96
N ASN A 94 22.04 -27.78 -46.60
CA ASN A 94 21.14 -28.78 -47.17
C ASN A 94 19.67 -28.44 -46.87
N GLY A 95 18.84 -28.35 -47.91
CA GLY A 95 17.40 -28.08 -47.79
C GLY A 95 17.02 -26.67 -47.34
N ALA A 96 17.96 -25.72 -47.24
CA ALA A 96 17.64 -24.34 -46.88
C ALA A 96 16.70 -23.70 -47.93
N GLY A 97 15.57 -23.15 -47.47
CA GLY A 97 14.55 -22.55 -48.34
C GLY A 97 13.92 -23.50 -49.37
N TYR A 98 13.91 -24.82 -49.12
CA TYR A 98 13.49 -25.86 -50.08
C TYR A 98 12.16 -25.56 -50.79
N ALA A 99 11.14 -25.13 -50.06
CA ALA A 99 9.79 -24.87 -50.56
C ALA A 99 9.53 -23.40 -50.94
N ASN A 100 10.53 -22.52 -50.89
CA ASN A 100 10.36 -21.11 -51.27
C ASN A 100 9.81 -21.08 -52.68
N ASN A 101 8.65 -20.49 -52.92
CA ASN A 101 8.01 -20.42 -54.23
C ASN A 101 8.22 -19.03 -54.82
N SER A 102 7.85 -18.00 -54.06
CA SER A 102 7.91 -16.60 -54.47
C SER A 102 8.36 -15.64 -53.37
N GLY A 103 8.99 -16.12 -52.29
CA GLY A 103 9.52 -15.27 -51.22
C GLY A 103 10.74 -14.45 -51.69
N TYR A 104 10.88 -13.24 -51.15
CA TYR A 104 11.95 -12.30 -51.50
C TYR A 104 12.77 -11.86 -50.28
N PHE A 105 14.03 -11.46 -50.51
CA PHE A 105 14.90 -10.85 -49.49
C PHE A 105 15.15 -11.72 -48.26
N ASN A 106 15.11 -13.05 -48.42
CA ASN A 106 15.36 -13.98 -47.32
C ASN A 106 16.82 -14.41 -47.24
N VAL A 107 17.36 -14.56 -46.03
CA VAL A 107 18.68 -15.12 -45.75
C VAL A 107 18.51 -16.37 -44.90
N PHE A 108 18.68 -17.56 -45.48
CA PHE A 108 18.56 -18.84 -44.77
C PHE A 108 19.89 -19.59 -44.76
N MET A 109 20.44 -19.86 -43.59
CA MET A 109 21.72 -20.53 -43.42
C MET A 109 21.60 -21.71 -42.45
N GLY A 110 21.96 -22.91 -42.88
CA GLY A 110 21.93 -24.14 -42.08
C GLY A 110 21.04 -25.23 -42.66
N PHE A 111 21.14 -26.42 -42.08
CA PHE A 111 20.35 -27.58 -42.50
C PHE A 111 18.86 -27.32 -42.28
N ASN A 112 18.07 -27.36 -43.36
CA ASN A 112 16.63 -27.11 -43.40
C ASN A 112 16.20 -25.75 -42.80
N ALA A 113 17.07 -24.74 -42.78
CA ALA A 113 16.67 -23.38 -42.39
C ALA A 113 15.58 -22.86 -43.34
N GLY A 114 14.41 -22.50 -42.80
CA GLY A 114 13.26 -22.01 -43.57
C GLY A 114 12.74 -22.97 -44.64
N ALA A 115 12.90 -24.30 -44.48
CA ALA A 115 12.64 -25.26 -45.55
C ALA A 115 11.21 -25.21 -46.10
N PHE A 116 10.20 -24.88 -45.28
CA PHE A 116 8.81 -24.75 -45.72
C PHE A 116 8.34 -23.31 -46.00
N ASN A 117 9.25 -22.33 -46.03
CA ASN A 117 8.90 -20.96 -46.44
C ASN A 117 8.33 -21.01 -47.84
N THR A 118 7.09 -20.60 -48.07
CA THR A 118 6.48 -20.63 -49.41
C THR A 118 6.46 -19.23 -50.04
N ILE A 119 5.96 -18.24 -49.31
CA ILE A 119 5.83 -16.85 -49.78
C ILE A 119 6.42 -15.81 -48.84
N GLY A 120 6.85 -16.21 -47.63
CA GLY A 120 7.41 -15.29 -46.64
C GLY A 120 8.63 -14.53 -47.16
N ASN A 121 8.75 -13.27 -46.76
CA ASN A 121 9.78 -12.33 -47.23
C ASN A 121 10.56 -11.70 -46.08
N SER A 122 11.75 -11.18 -46.41
CA SER A 122 12.57 -10.37 -45.50
C SER A 122 12.96 -11.10 -44.20
N ASN A 123 13.06 -12.43 -44.24
CA ASN A 123 13.43 -13.23 -43.07
C ASN A 123 14.93 -13.54 -43.01
N VAL A 124 15.50 -13.60 -41.81
CA VAL A 124 16.89 -14.01 -41.56
C VAL A 124 16.88 -15.23 -40.64
N PHE A 125 17.11 -16.42 -41.19
CA PHE A 125 17.17 -17.68 -40.44
C PHE A 125 18.58 -18.26 -40.46
N SER A 126 19.14 -18.58 -39.29
CA SER A 126 20.48 -19.14 -39.19
C SER A 126 20.56 -20.23 -38.12
N GLY A 127 20.74 -21.49 -38.52
CA GLY A 127 20.87 -22.64 -37.62
C GLY A 127 20.25 -23.92 -38.19
N TYR A 128 20.28 -24.99 -37.39
CA TYR A 128 19.65 -26.26 -37.73
C TYR A 128 18.13 -26.16 -37.54
N ALA A 129 17.36 -26.44 -38.61
CA ALA A 129 15.90 -26.43 -38.62
C ALA A 129 15.25 -25.14 -38.08
N THR A 130 15.96 -24.02 -38.20
CA THR A 130 15.50 -22.69 -37.78
C THR A 130 14.37 -22.22 -38.69
N GLY A 131 13.24 -21.78 -38.12
CA GLY A 131 12.08 -21.33 -38.90
C GLY A 131 11.52 -22.40 -39.85
N LEU A 132 11.73 -23.69 -39.57
CA LEU A 132 11.45 -24.79 -40.51
C LEU A 132 10.05 -24.69 -41.12
N SER A 133 9.04 -24.45 -40.29
CA SER A 133 7.62 -24.47 -40.65
C SER A 133 7.06 -23.09 -41.04
N ASN A 134 7.91 -22.06 -41.21
CA ASN A 134 7.45 -20.77 -41.73
C ASN A 134 6.85 -20.96 -43.10
N THR A 135 5.61 -20.53 -43.35
CA THR A 135 4.98 -20.61 -44.66
C THR A 135 4.89 -19.23 -45.30
N SER A 136 4.36 -18.26 -44.55
CA SER A 136 4.10 -16.88 -45.02
C SER A 136 4.58 -15.79 -44.06
N GLY A 137 5.13 -16.14 -42.91
CA GLY A 137 5.70 -15.18 -41.97
C GLY A 137 6.82 -14.35 -42.60
N TYR A 138 6.91 -13.07 -42.24
CA TYR A 138 7.82 -12.10 -42.83
C TYR A 138 8.54 -11.25 -41.77
N SER A 139 9.66 -10.65 -42.15
CA SER A 139 10.45 -9.76 -41.29
C SER A 139 10.88 -10.40 -39.95
N ASN A 140 11.13 -11.71 -39.95
CA ASN A 140 11.59 -12.42 -38.76
C ASN A 140 13.12 -12.57 -38.75
N ILE A 141 13.75 -12.45 -37.58
CA ILE A 141 15.16 -12.77 -37.33
C ILE A 141 15.18 -13.98 -36.39
N LEU A 142 15.56 -15.17 -36.88
CA LEU A 142 15.61 -16.40 -36.11
C LEU A 142 17.02 -16.99 -36.16
N ILE A 143 17.68 -17.13 -35.01
CA ILE A 143 19.08 -17.57 -34.94
C ILE A 143 19.25 -18.62 -33.84
N GLY A 144 19.75 -19.80 -34.20
CA GLY A 144 19.97 -20.93 -33.30
C GLY A 144 19.23 -22.19 -33.74
N PRO A 145 19.58 -23.36 -33.17
CA PRO A 145 18.92 -24.62 -33.51
C PRO A 145 17.46 -24.61 -33.03
N TYR A 146 16.55 -25.03 -33.91
CA TYR A 146 15.09 -25.13 -33.66
C TYR A 146 14.40 -23.80 -33.25
N THR A 147 15.07 -22.66 -33.43
CA THR A 147 14.50 -21.35 -33.13
C THR A 147 13.31 -21.06 -34.06
N GLY A 148 12.17 -20.68 -33.50
CA GLY A 148 10.93 -20.40 -34.25
C GLY A 148 10.45 -21.56 -35.13
N PHE A 149 10.76 -22.81 -34.78
CA PHE A 149 10.49 -24.00 -35.60
C PHE A 149 9.05 -24.09 -36.15
N SER A 150 8.06 -23.75 -35.33
CA SER A 150 6.63 -23.83 -35.66
C SER A 150 6.03 -22.50 -36.15
N ASN A 151 6.84 -21.46 -36.42
CA ASN A 151 6.35 -20.14 -36.78
C ASN A 151 5.74 -20.10 -38.19
N GLN A 152 4.47 -20.47 -38.36
CA GLN A 152 3.83 -20.59 -39.68
C GLN A 152 3.59 -19.24 -40.37
N THR A 153 2.97 -18.29 -39.66
CA THR A 153 2.51 -17.00 -40.21
C THR A 153 2.97 -15.79 -39.39
N GLY A 154 3.60 -16.02 -38.23
CA GLY A 154 4.07 -14.95 -37.36
C GLY A 154 5.14 -14.11 -38.04
N HIS A 155 5.11 -12.82 -37.76
CA HIS A 155 5.95 -11.81 -38.39
C HIS A 155 6.54 -10.84 -37.37
N ASN A 156 7.56 -10.09 -37.78
CA ASN A 156 8.26 -9.12 -36.94
C ASN A 156 8.81 -9.73 -35.63
N ASN A 157 9.16 -11.02 -35.63
CA ASN A 157 9.75 -11.66 -34.47
C ASN A 157 11.28 -11.62 -34.52
N VAL A 158 11.92 -11.43 -33.36
CA VAL A 158 13.37 -11.59 -33.18
C VAL A 158 13.59 -12.68 -32.15
N MET A 159 14.10 -13.83 -32.58
CA MET A 159 14.36 -14.98 -31.71
C MET A 159 15.80 -15.46 -31.84
N ILE A 160 16.52 -15.57 -30.73
CA ILE A 160 17.94 -15.93 -30.71
C ILE A 160 18.20 -16.90 -29.56
N GLY A 161 18.68 -18.10 -29.88
CA GLY A 161 19.04 -19.15 -28.91
C GLY A 161 18.42 -20.50 -29.21
N ASP A 162 18.96 -21.56 -28.60
CA ASP A 162 18.44 -22.92 -28.73
C ASP A 162 16.94 -22.96 -28.37
N SER A 163 16.12 -23.40 -29.33
CA SER A 163 14.68 -23.60 -29.18
C SER A 163 13.91 -22.35 -28.71
N ALA A 164 14.47 -21.14 -28.87
CA ALA A 164 13.75 -19.91 -28.56
C ALA A 164 12.50 -19.80 -29.46
N GLY A 165 11.34 -19.59 -28.84
CA GLY A 165 10.04 -19.54 -29.52
C GLY A 165 9.70 -20.78 -30.36
N LEU A 166 10.15 -21.98 -29.98
CA LEU A 166 9.95 -23.21 -30.79
C LEU A 166 8.49 -23.40 -31.25
N ASN A 167 7.52 -23.16 -30.37
CA ASN A 167 6.09 -23.30 -30.68
C ASN A 167 5.40 -21.98 -31.09
N ASN A 168 6.14 -20.88 -31.20
CA ASN A 168 5.57 -19.56 -31.49
C ASN A 168 4.90 -19.53 -32.85
N THR A 169 3.60 -19.18 -32.88
CA THR A 169 2.88 -18.86 -34.11
C THR A 169 2.45 -17.40 -34.20
N ALA A 170 2.78 -16.60 -33.18
CA ALA A 170 2.39 -15.20 -33.03
C ALA A 170 3.45 -14.21 -33.57
N SER A 171 3.12 -12.93 -33.52
CA SER A 171 3.93 -11.83 -34.07
C SER A 171 4.51 -10.92 -33.00
N GLU A 172 5.50 -10.11 -33.41
CA GLU A 172 6.06 -9.00 -32.62
C GLU A 172 6.75 -9.44 -31.32
N ASN A 173 7.27 -10.66 -31.28
CA ASN A 173 7.94 -11.19 -30.09
C ASN A 173 9.47 -11.07 -30.20
N LEU A 174 10.12 -10.64 -29.12
CA LEU A 174 11.56 -10.65 -28.91
C LEU A 174 11.93 -11.75 -27.91
N PHE A 175 12.49 -12.88 -28.36
CA PHE A 175 12.90 -13.99 -27.51
C PHE A 175 14.41 -14.25 -27.61
N VAL A 176 15.18 -13.88 -26.59
CA VAL A 176 16.64 -14.02 -26.58
C VAL A 176 17.07 -14.88 -25.41
N GLY A 177 17.57 -16.08 -25.67
CA GLY A 177 18.02 -17.04 -24.67
C GLY A 177 17.54 -18.46 -24.98
N SER A 178 18.24 -19.46 -24.44
CA SER A 178 17.81 -20.86 -24.61
C SER A 178 16.41 -21.05 -24.02
N LYS A 179 15.50 -21.57 -24.86
CA LYS A 179 14.11 -21.90 -24.53
C LYS A 179 13.29 -20.71 -24.02
N ALA A 180 13.69 -19.47 -24.34
CA ALA A 180 12.87 -18.29 -24.10
C ALA A 180 11.57 -18.40 -24.92
N GLY A 181 10.41 -18.22 -24.27
CA GLY A 181 9.09 -18.28 -24.94
C GLY A 181 8.77 -19.61 -25.64
N ILE A 182 9.40 -20.73 -25.25
CA ILE A 182 9.32 -21.99 -26.01
C ILE A 182 7.89 -22.52 -26.18
N LYS A 183 6.99 -22.29 -25.21
CA LYS A 183 5.58 -22.70 -25.26
C LYS A 183 4.64 -21.64 -25.84
N ASN A 184 5.15 -20.47 -26.25
CA ASN A 184 4.28 -19.41 -26.77
C ASN A 184 3.56 -19.92 -27.99
N THR A 185 2.23 -19.88 -28.01
CA THR A 185 1.43 -20.31 -29.16
C THR A 185 0.76 -19.12 -29.81
N ALA A 186 0.13 -18.23 -29.02
CA ALA A 186 -0.63 -17.08 -29.52
C ALA A 186 -0.22 -15.72 -28.91
N GLY A 187 0.62 -15.69 -27.89
CA GLY A 187 1.02 -14.44 -27.23
C GLY A 187 1.82 -13.51 -28.14
N PHE A 188 1.43 -12.23 -28.22
CA PHE A 188 2.05 -11.23 -29.10
C PHE A 188 2.68 -10.07 -28.31
N SER A 189 3.58 -9.33 -28.95
CA SER A 189 4.28 -8.17 -28.38
C SER A 189 4.99 -8.47 -27.04
N ASN A 190 5.58 -9.67 -26.89
CA ASN A 190 6.34 -10.04 -25.70
C ASN A 190 7.85 -9.83 -25.91
N ALA A 191 8.55 -9.40 -24.86
CA ALA A 191 10.01 -9.29 -24.83
C ALA A 191 10.60 -10.16 -23.73
N PHE A 192 11.06 -11.37 -24.08
CA PHE A 192 11.69 -12.33 -23.17
C PHE A 192 13.20 -12.42 -23.42
N VAL A 193 13.99 -11.95 -22.47
CA VAL A 193 15.46 -11.95 -22.54
C VAL A 193 16.01 -12.71 -21.34
N GLY A 194 16.68 -13.83 -21.59
CA GLY A 194 17.22 -14.74 -20.60
C GLY A 194 16.79 -16.19 -20.84
N ALA A 195 17.63 -17.15 -20.44
CA ALA A 195 17.28 -18.56 -20.58
C ALA A 195 16.05 -18.90 -19.73
N PHE A 196 15.11 -19.65 -20.31
CA PHE A 196 13.82 -20.02 -19.71
C PHE A 196 12.90 -18.83 -19.33
N SER A 197 13.17 -17.64 -19.85
CA SER A 197 12.27 -16.48 -19.69
C SER A 197 10.95 -16.75 -20.45
N GLY A 198 9.82 -16.62 -19.75
CA GLY A 198 8.48 -16.88 -20.32
C GLY A 198 8.27 -18.32 -20.82
N TYR A 199 8.94 -19.31 -20.21
CA TYR A 199 8.98 -20.69 -20.71
C TYR A 199 7.60 -21.33 -20.96
N GLU A 200 6.67 -21.22 -20.01
CA GLU A 200 5.29 -21.75 -20.09
C GLU A 200 4.28 -20.72 -20.62
N ASN A 201 4.72 -19.55 -21.13
CA ASN A 201 3.79 -18.59 -21.75
C ASN A 201 3.13 -19.21 -22.96
N THR A 202 1.80 -19.24 -22.99
CA THR A 202 1.04 -19.80 -24.11
C THR A 202 0.33 -18.71 -24.89
N THR A 203 -0.49 -17.90 -24.20
CA THR A 203 -1.32 -16.84 -24.81
C THR A 203 -1.05 -15.45 -24.24
N GLY A 204 -0.26 -15.34 -23.15
CA GLY A 204 0.07 -14.06 -22.52
C GLY A 204 0.76 -13.10 -23.49
N SER A 205 0.33 -11.85 -23.48
CA SER A 205 0.73 -10.80 -24.44
C SER A 205 1.17 -9.53 -23.73
N GLY A 206 2.03 -8.75 -24.38
CA GLY A 206 2.54 -7.49 -23.86
C GLY A 206 3.44 -7.61 -22.63
N ASN A 207 4.09 -8.75 -22.43
CA ASN A 207 4.95 -8.99 -21.26
C ASN A 207 6.42 -8.65 -21.55
N THR A 208 7.10 -8.04 -20.58
CA THR A 208 8.55 -7.76 -20.62
C THR A 208 9.26 -8.54 -19.52
N PHE A 209 9.97 -9.62 -19.89
CA PHE A 209 10.68 -10.49 -18.96
C PHE A 209 12.19 -10.47 -19.22
N PHE A 210 12.97 -9.97 -18.27
CA PHE A 210 14.42 -9.84 -18.40
C PHE A 210 15.16 -10.50 -17.22
N GLY A 211 15.79 -11.65 -17.49
CA GLY A 211 16.56 -12.41 -16.52
C GLY A 211 16.45 -13.93 -16.72
N TYR A 212 17.27 -14.68 -16.00
CA TYR A 212 17.15 -16.14 -15.98
C TYR A 212 15.86 -16.54 -15.26
N LYS A 213 15.03 -17.38 -15.91
CA LYS A 213 13.76 -17.89 -15.37
C LYS A 213 12.73 -16.83 -14.95
N THR A 214 12.76 -15.63 -15.53
CA THR A 214 11.71 -14.62 -15.33
C THR A 214 10.39 -15.08 -15.94
N GLY A 215 9.29 -14.97 -15.20
CA GLY A 215 7.95 -15.30 -15.71
C GLY A 215 7.81 -16.73 -16.23
N THR A 216 8.61 -17.68 -15.73
CA THR A 216 8.68 -19.06 -16.26
C THR A 216 7.32 -19.73 -16.33
N SER A 217 6.48 -19.59 -15.31
CA SER A 217 5.14 -20.17 -15.26
C SER A 217 4.03 -19.15 -15.52
N ASN A 218 4.28 -18.12 -16.33
CA ASN A 218 3.24 -17.20 -16.80
C ASN A 218 2.43 -17.87 -17.90
N LEU A 219 1.20 -18.32 -17.67
CA LEU A 219 0.45 -19.08 -18.68
C LEU A 219 -0.26 -18.15 -19.67
N ASP A 220 -1.09 -17.24 -19.14
CA ASP A 220 -1.96 -16.30 -19.86
C ASP A 220 -1.94 -14.87 -19.29
N GLY A 221 -1.10 -14.61 -18.28
CA GLY A 221 -0.88 -13.29 -17.70
C GLY A 221 -0.40 -12.28 -18.74
N ASN A 222 -1.00 -11.08 -18.74
CA ASN A 222 -0.75 -10.02 -19.71
C ASN A 222 -0.14 -8.78 -19.05
N GLN A 223 0.59 -7.99 -19.83
CA GLN A 223 1.07 -6.65 -19.45
C GLN A 223 1.94 -6.65 -18.18
N ASN A 224 2.71 -7.73 -17.96
CA ASN A 224 3.61 -7.85 -16.84
C ASN A 224 5.03 -7.42 -17.20
N THR A 225 5.72 -6.72 -16.29
CA THR A 225 7.14 -6.36 -16.41
C THR A 225 7.93 -7.05 -15.30
N PHE A 226 8.70 -8.08 -15.62
CA PHE A 226 9.53 -8.83 -14.68
C PHE A 226 11.02 -8.69 -15.02
N VAL A 227 11.82 -8.21 -14.07
CA VAL A 227 13.25 -7.98 -14.26
C VAL A 227 14.03 -8.51 -13.07
N GLY A 228 14.93 -9.47 -13.28
CA GLY A 228 15.78 -10.06 -12.24
C GLY A 228 15.88 -11.58 -12.32
N TYR A 229 16.66 -12.21 -11.44
CA TYR A 229 16.70 -13.66 -11.36
C TYR A 229 15.36 -14.20 -10.84
N SER A 230 14.66 -14.99 -11.64
CA SER A 230 13.37 -15.61 -11.30
C SER A 230 12.29 -14.65 -10.75
N ALA A 231 12.28 -13.39 -11.20
CA ALA A 231 11.18 -12.48 -10.90
C ALA A 231 9.87 -13.00 -11.53
N GLY A 232 8.77 -13.00 -10.76
CA GLY A 232 7.47 -13.50 -11.21
C GLY A 232 7.46 -14.97 -11.62
N PHE A 233 8.29 -15.82 -10.99
CA PHE A 233 8.51 -17.22 -11.40
C PHE A 233 7.19 -18.01 -11.57
N ILE A 234 6.26 -17.90 -10.61
CA ILE A 234 4.92 -18.48 -10.66
C ILE A 234 3.89 -17.34 -10.78
N ASN A 235 3.63 -16.90 -12.01
CA ASN A 235 2.59 -15.91 -12.32
C ASN A 235 1.52 -16.49 -13.25
N THR A 236 0.76 -17.49 -12.80
CA THR A 236 -0.14 -18.28 -13.66
C THR A 236 -1.03 -17.39 -14.55
N SER A 237 -1.81 -16.48 -13.95
CA SER A 237 -2.74 -15.59 -14.67
C SER A 237 -2.73 -14.13 -14.20
N GLY A 238 -1.80 -13.76 -13.32
CA GLY A 238 -1.65 -12.38 -12.84
C GLY A 238 -1.33 -11.41 -13.98
N LYS A 239 -1.91 -10.22 -13.94
CA LYS A 239 -1.79 -9.18 -14.97
C LYS A 239 -1.45 -7.82 -14.39
N ASP A 240 -0.90 -6.94 -15.24
CA ASP A 240 -0.53 -5.57 -14.88
C ASP A 240 0.47 -5.49 -13.70
N ASN A 241 1.35 -6.49 -13.55
CA ASN A 241 2.33 -6.51 -12.46
C ASN A 241 3.71 -6.00 -12.90
N THR A 242 4.39 -5.26 -12.02
CA THR A 242 5.78 -4.84 -12.20
C THR A 242 6.65 -5.42 -11.09
N PHE A 243 7.47 -6.42 -11.39
CA PHE A 243 8.39 -7.06 -10.45
C PHE A 243 9.84 -6.83 -10.84
N ILE A 244 10.61 -6.13 -10.01
CA ILE A 244 12.00 -5.79 -10.27
C ILE A 244 12.86 -6.21 -9.07
N GLY A 245 13.71 -7.21 -9.25
CA GLY A 245 14.58 -7.75 -8.21
C GLY A 245 14.72 -9.26 -8.29
N SER A 246 15.73 -9.82 -7.60
CA SER A 246 15.83 -11.27 -7.46
C SER A 246 14.61 -11.80 -6.72
N ILE A 247 13.93 -12.80 -7.30
CA ILE A 247 12.79 -13.51 -6.71
C ILE A 247 11.64 -12.59 -6.21
N ALA A 248 11.51 -11.39 -6.78
CA ALA A 248 10.37 -10.51 -6.53
C ALA A 248 9.09 -11.13 -7.11
N GLY A 249 8.00 -11.16 -6.31
CA GLY A 249 6.73 -11.76 -6.71
C GLY A 249 6.79 -13.24 -7.08
N TRP A 250 7.69 -14.03 -6.47
CA TRP A 250 7.95 -15.43 -6.86
C TRP A 250 6.69 -16.29 -6.96
N VAL A 251 5.75 -16.21 -6.00
CA VAL A 251 4.50 -17.01 -5.97
C VAL A 251 3.25 -16.20 -6.38
N ASN A 252 3.35 -15.21 -7.26
CA ASN A 252 2.18 -14.41 -7.69
C ASN A 252 1.20 -15.12 -8.63
N SER A 253 0.54 -16.17 -8.15
CA SER A 253 -0.35 -17.03 -8.95
C SER A 253 -1.41 -16.25 -9.76
N SER A 254 -2.13 -15.32 -9.13
CA SER A 254 -3.21 -14.56 -9.79
C SER A 254 -3.34 -13.10 -9.33
N GLY A 255 -2.41 -12.58 -8.52
CA GLY A 255 -2.46 -11.19 -8.09
C GLY A 255 -2.30 -10.24 -9.28
N GLU A 256 -3.07 -9.14 -9.29
CA GLU A 256 -3.03 -8.14 -10.36
C GLU A 256 -2.65 -6.75 -9.84
N LYS A 257 -2.10 -5.91 -10.73
CA LYS A 257 -1.78 -4.50 -10.46
C LYS A 257 -0.81 -4.30 -9.29
N ASN A 258 0.12 -5.23 -9.11
CA ASN A 258 1.13 -5.15 -8.05
C ASN A 258 2.44 -4.54 -8.57
N THR A 259 3.07 -3.70 -7.76
CA THR A 259 4.41 -3.16 -8.01
C THR A 259 5.36 -3.63 -6.91
N PHE A 260 6.23 -4.60 -7.21
CA PHE A 260 7.23 -5.14 -6.28
C PHE A 260 8.64 -4.81 -6.75
N VAL A 261 9.37 -4.04 -5.97
CA VAL A 261 10.74 -3.61 -6.31
C VAL A 261 11.66 -3.87 -5.13
N GLY A 262 12.62 -4.77 -5.33
CA GLY A 262 13.55 -5.24 -4.30
C GLY A 262 13.67 -6.77 -4.30
N SER A 263 14.81 -7.29 -3.81
CA SER A 263 14.94 -8.74 -3.63
C SER A 263 13.87 -9.23 -2.66
N ASN A 264 13.19 -10.32 -3.00
CA ASN A 264 12.15 -10.96 -2.16
C ASN A 264 10.93 -10.08 -1.85
N ALA A 265 10.76 -8.94 -2.51
CA ALA A 265 9.56 -8.11 -2.36
C ALA A 265 8.33 -8.90 -2.84
N GLY A 266 7.30 -8.99 -2.00
CA GLY A 266 6.06 -9.73 -2.32
C GLY A 266 6.25 -11.21 -2.65
N TYR A 267 7.31 -11.87 -2.14
CA TYR A 267 7.68 -13.24 -2.51
C TYR A 267 6.50 -14.24 -2.43
N HIS A 268 5.68 -14.18 -1.37
CA HIS A 268 4.54 -15.09 -1.15
C HIS A 268 3.19 -14.53 -1.64
N ASN A 269 3.15 -13.43 -2.40
CA ASN A 269 1.88 -12.78 -2.78
C ASN A 269 1.05 -13.65 -3.73
N THR A 270 0.27 -14.59 -3.22
CA THR A 270 -0.48 -15.55 -4.03
C THR A 270 -1.52 -14.90 -4.93
N ALA A 271 -2.39 -14.05 -4.37
CA ALA A 271 -3.54 -13.48 -5.07
C ALA A 271 -3.86 -12.02 -4.70
N GLY A 272 -3.18 -11.43 -3.72
CA GLY A 272 -3.42 -10.06 -3.29
C GLY A 272 -3.22 -9.04 -4.42
N PRO A 273 -4.25 -8.23 -4.78
CA PRO A 273 -4.12 -7.21 -5.82
C PRO A 273 -3.77 -5.82 -5.26
N ASN A 274 -3.35 -4.92 -6.17
CA ASN A 274 -3.13 -3.50 -5.92
C ASN A 274 -2.10 -3.18 -4.82
N ASN A 275 -1.08 -4.02 -4.64
CA ASN A 275 -0.05 -3.80 -3.63
C ASN A 275 1.18 -3.10 -4.23
N THR A 276 1.76 -2.17 -3.48
CA THR A 276 3.04 -1.52 -3.81
C THR A 276 4.06 -1.86 -2.74
N PHE A 277 5.02 -2.75 -3.05
CA PHE A 277 6.10 -3.15 -2.14
C PHE A 277 7.46 -2.72 -2.68
N LEU A 278 8.12 -1.79 -1.99
CA LEU A 278 9.42 -1.25 -2.36
C LEU A 278 10.43 -1.46 -1.23
N GLY A 279 11.41 -2.33 -1.44
CA GLY A 279 12.47 -2.63 -0.47
C GLY A 279 12.81 -4.11 -0.40
N TYR A 280 13.97 -4.43 0.18
CA TYR A 280 14.35 -5.83 0.43
C TYR A 280 13.33 -6.48 1.36
N SER A 281 12.71 -7.57 0.88
CA SER A 281 11.69 -8.35 1.58
C SER A 281 10.48 -7.53 2.08
N ALA A 282 10.17 -6.39 1.45
CA ALA A 282 8.92 -5.67 1.74
C ALA A 282 7.71 -6.56 1.40
N GLY A 283 6.75 -6.69 2.33
CA GLY A 283 5.55 -7.52 2.16
C GLY A 283 5.82 -9.00 1.87
N ASN A 284 6.95 -9.55 2.34
CA ASN A 284 7.40 -10.89 1.95
C ASN A 284 6.37 -12.01 2.20
N ALA A 285 5.66 -11.96 3.34
CA ALA A 285 4.67 -12.95 3.74
C ALA A 285 3.25 -12.65 3.22
N ASN A 286 3.04 -11.56 2.45
CA ASN A 286 1.70 -11.21 1.96
C ASN A 286 1.20 -12.35 1.09
N THR A 287 -0.02 -12.83 1.31
CA THR A 287 -0.62 -13.93 0.53
C THR A 287 -1.88 -13.44 -0.19
N TYR A 288 -2.80 -12.84 0.55
CA TYR A 288 -4.10 -12.35 0.05
C TYR A 288 -4.34 -10.86 0.33
N GLY A 289 -3.51 -10.23 1.16
CA GLY A 289 -3.67 -8.82 1.51
C GLY A 289 -3.68 -7.92 0.27
N ALA A 290 -4.62 -6.98 0.24
CA ALA A 290 -4.86 -6.11 -0.91
C ALA A 290 -4.65 -4.63 -0.57
N ASN A 291 -4.39 -3.81 -1.59
CA ASN A 291 -4.30 -2.34 -1.46
C ASN A 291 -3.26 -1.87 -0.42
N ASN A 292 -2.18 -2.62 -0.22
CA ASN A 292 -1.14 -2.26 0.74
C ASN A 292 -0.02 -1.46 0.08
N THR A 293 0.53 -0.48 0.79
CA THR A 293 1.73 0.27 0.39
C THR A 293 2.83 0.05 1.41
N PHE A 294 3.80 -0.81 1.11
CA PHE A 294 4.95 -1.11 1.98
C PHE A 294 6.24 -0.60 1.38
N ILE A 295 6.90 0.35 2.05
CA ILE A 295 8.11 0.99 1.54
C ILE A 295 9.19 0.95 2.62
N GLY A 296 10.27 0.21 2.39
CA GLY A 296 11.42 0.08 3.29
C GLY A 296 11.91 -1.36 3.42
N TYR A 297 13.12 -1.52 3.98
CA TYR A 297 13.66 -2.83 4.37
C TYR A 297 12.70 -3.51 5.36
N LEU A 298 12.20 -4.71 5.03
CA LEU A 298 11.26 -5.48 5.86
C LEU A 298 9.94 -4.75 6.22
N ALA A 299 9.55 -3.71 5.48
CA ALA A 299 8.25 -3.05 5.72
C ALA A 299 7.10 -4.05 5.50
N GLY A 300 6.24 -4.21 6.50
CA GLY A 300 5.10 -5.15 6.45
C GLY A 300 5.50 -6.60 6.24
N TYR A 301 6.72 -7.00 6.63
CA TYR A 301 7.30 -8.32 6.32
C TYR A 301 6.40 -9.51 6.64
N ASN A 302 5.72 -9.49 7.80
CA ASN A 302 4.86 -10.58 8.28
C ASN A 302 3.38 -10.42 7.92
N ASN A 303 2.99 -9.37 7.16
CA ASN A 303 1.60 -9.19 6.76
C ASN A 303 1.19 -10.35 5.86
N THR A 304 0.11 -11.06 6.18
CA THR A 304 -0.38 -12.23 5.41
C THR A 304 -1.66 -11.90 4.65
N THR A 305 -2.71 -11.46 5.35
CA THR A 305 -4.03 -11.14 4.78
C THR A 305 -4.46 -9.69 5.03
N GLY A 306 -3.73 -8.96 5.87
CA GLY A 306 -4.02 -7.56 6.17
C GLY A 306 -4.03 -6.70 4.91
N SER A 307 -4.98 -5.79 4.81
CA SER A 307 -5.30 -4.99 3.63
C SER A 307 -5.40 -3.51 3.98
N ASN A 308 -5.30 -2.65 2.96
CA ASN A 308 -5.40 -1.19 3.09
C ASN A 308 -4.37 -0.59 4.06
N ASN A 309 -3.23 -1.25 4.29
CA ASN A 309 -2.20 -0.75 5.18
C ASN A 309 -1.18 0.12 4.43
N ILE A 310 -0.80 1.24 5.02
CA ILE A 310 0.30 2.09 4.56
C ILE A 310 1.43 1.95 5.57
N ILE A 311 2.54 1.30 5.18
CA ILE A 311 3.68 1.04 6.04
C ILE A 311 4.95 1.59 5.37
N ILE A 312 5.46 2.69 5.89
CA ILE A 312 6.58 3.42 5.30
C ILE A 312 7.70 3.55 6.34
N GLY A 313 8.76 2.77 6.15
CA GLY A 313 10.01 2.85 6.89
C GLY A 313 10.60 1.47 7.19
N PRO A 314 11.91 1.39 7.48
CA PRO A 314 12.58 0.13 7.75
C PRO A 314 12.04 -0.55 9.02
N ASN A 315 11.83 -1.85 8.95
CA ASN A 315 11.31 -2.72 10.03
C ASN A 315 9.93 -2.31 10.56
N SER A 316 9.18 -1.49 9.82
CA SER A 316 7.86 -1.04 10.28
C SER A 316 6.77 -2.05 9.98
N GLY A 317 5.79 -2.13 10.90
CA GLY A 317 4.64 -3.02 10.79
C GLY A 317 4.97 -4.50 10.70
N THR A 318 6.15 -4.92 11.18
CA THR A 318 6.56 -6.32 11.23
C THR A 318 5.72 -7.13 12.23
N ALA A 319 4.97 -6.49 13.12
CA ALA A 319 4.03 -7.15 14.02
C ALA A 319 2.64 -7.37 13.41
N ILE A 320 2.32 -6.75 12.27
CA ILE A 320 1.01 -6.93 11.60
C ILE A 320 1.06 -8.24 10.81
N THR A 321 0.12 -9.14 11.08
CA THR A 321 -0.12 -10.34 10.25
C THR A 321 -1.48 -10.28 9.55
N THR A 322 -2.51 -9.77 10.22
CA THR A 322 -3.90 -9.74 9.71
C THR A 322 -4.59 -8.39 9.83
N GLY A 323 -3.98 -7.41 10.49
CA GLY A 323 -4.57 -6.09 10.71
C GLY A 323 -4.79 -5.31 9.41
N ASP A 324 -5.85 -4.51 9.38
CA ASP A 324 -6.30 -3.75 8.20
C ASP A 324 -6.32 -2.25 8.49
N ASP A 325 -6.33 -1.40 7.45
CA ASP A 325 -6.55 0.04 7.57
C ASP A 325 -5.57 0.77 8.52
N ASN A 326 -4.32 0.30 8.61
CA ASN A 326 -3.31 0.89 9.49
C ASN A 326 -2.35 1.80 8.73
N VAL A 327 -1.89 2.87 9.40
CA VAL A 327 -0.88 3.79 8.86
C VAL A 327 0.33 3.84 9.79
N LEU A 328 1.43 3.26 9.34
CA LEU A 328 2.68 3.18 10.09
C LEU A 328 3.79 3.90 9.33
N MET A 329 4.34 4.96 9.90
CA MET A 329 5.38 5.75 9.23
C MET A 329 6.54 6.06 10.18
N GLY A 330 7.76 5.68 9.79
CA GLY A 330 8.98 5.87 10.58
C GLY A 330 9.83 4.61 10.65
N TYR A 331 11.02 4.67 11.27
CA TYR A 331 11.80 3.47 11.57
C TYR A 331 11.13 2.69 12.70
N ASN A 332 10.88 1.40 12.50
CA ASN A 332 10.31 0.51 13.51
C ASN A 332 9.00 1.05 14.14
N SER A 333 8.14 1.69 13.35
CA SER A 333 6.79 2.06 13.77
C SER A 333 5.90 0.82 13.74
N GLN A 334 5.15 0.55 14.82
CA GLN A 334 4.42 -0.71 15.00
C GLN A 334 2.95 -0.50 15.35
N ALA A 335 2.13 -1.45 14.92
CA ALA A 335 0.80 -1.72 15.47
C ALA A 335 0.79 -3.16 16.01
N GLY A 336 -0.03 -3.42 17.02
CA GLY A 336 -0.35 -4.80 17.40
C GLY A 336 -1.01 -5.56 16.23
N ASP A 337 -0.95 -6.89 16.28
CA ASP A 337 -1.63 -7.70 15.29
C ASP A 337 -3.15 -7.60 15.40
N GLY A 338 -3.85 -7.72 14.27
CA GLY A 338 -5.32 -7.62 14.18
C GLY A 338 -5.90 -6.23 14.49
N LEU A 339 -5.06 -5.21 14.67
CA LEU A 339 -5.54 -3.83 14.85
C LEU A 339 -6.06 -3.25 13.54
N HIS A 340 -7.02 -2.33 13.68
CA HIS A 340 -7.62 -1.59 12.58
C HIS A 340 -7.74 -0.10 12.88
N ASN A 341 -7.65 0.73 11.84
CA ASN A 341 -7.63 2.19 11.98
C ASN A 341 -6.54 2.66 12.97
N ALA A 342 -5.40 1.96 13.01
CA ALA A 342 -4.33 2.24 13.94
C ALA A 342 -3.24 3.05 13.21
N THR A 343 -3.02 4.28 13.66
CA THR A 343 -2.02 5.18 13.07
C THR A 343 -0.86 5.38 14.03
N ALA A 344 0.37 5.14 13.58
CA ALA A 344 1.59 5.43 14.32
C ALA A 344 2.60 6.13 13.41
N ILE A 345 2.87 7.41 13.68
CA ILE A 345 3.78 8.24 12.88
C ILE A 345 4.96 8.66 13.75
N GLY A 346 6.13 8.10 13.52
CA GLY A 346 7.39 8.45 14.17
C GLY A 346 8.30 7.24 14.38
N SER A 347 9.59 7.49 14.57
CA SER A 347 10.56 6.43 14.87
C SER A 347 10.22 5.74 16.19
N GLY A 348 10.02 4.43 16.17
CA GLY A 348 9.68 3.61 17.33
C GLY A 348 8.29 3.88 17.93
N SER A 349 7.40 4.60 17.24
CA SER A 349 6.02 4.79 17.70
C SER A 349 5.26 3.48 17.67
N ARG A 350 4.42 3.22 18.68
CA ARG A 350 3.61 1.99 18.76
C ARG A 350 2.18 2.31 19.14
N VAL A 351 1.24 1.89 18.30
CA VAL A 351 -0.19 1.92 18.59
C VAL A 351 -0.65 0.56 19.14
N ALA A 352 -1.42 0.59 20.23
CA ALA A 352 -1.76 -0.61 21.00
C ALA A 352 -3.25 -1.00 20.92
N ILE A 353 -4.10 -0.12 20.36
CA ILE A 353 -5.53 -0.32 20.22
C ILE A 353 -6.00 0.19 18.86
N SER A 354 -7.12 -0.35 18.38
CA SER A 354 -7.78 0.14 17.16
C SER A 354 -8.34 1.55 17.35
N ASN A 355 -8.56 2.25 16.24
CA ASN A 355 -9.14 3.60 16.21
C ASN A 355 -8.33 4.62 17.03
N ALA A 356 -7.00 4.50 17.00
CA ALA A 356 -6.10 5.35 17.74
C ALA A 356 -4.97 5.90 16.86
N VAL A 357 -4.56 7.13 17.18
CA VAL A 357 -3.45 7.82 16.52
C VAL A 357 -2.37 8.10 17.54
N ILE A 358 -1.15 7.65 17.24
CA ILE A 358 0.07 7.95 17.99
C ILE A 358 0.98 8.80 17.10
N LEU A 359 1.24 10.03 17.53
CA LEU A 359 2.18 10.94 16.89
C LEU A 359 3.50 10.95 17.68
N GLY A 360 4.46 10.20 17.17
CA GLY A 360 5.82 10.08 17.67
C GLY A 360 6.00 9.10 18.84
N ASN A 361 7.24 8.99 19.30
CA ASN A 361 7.60 8.32 20.55
C ASN A 361 8.29 9.35 21.44
N ASN A 362 7.59 9.86 22.47
CA ASN A 362 7.97 11.04 23.24
C ASN A 362 8.11 12.33 22.41
N ALA A 363 7.40 12.44 21.29
CA ALA A 363 7.38 13.66 20.49
C ALA A 363 6.55 14.78 21.15
N LYS A 364 6.87 16.02 20.79
CA LYS A 364 6.08 17.21 21.10
C LYS A 364 5.36 17.65 19.82
N VAL A 365 4.04 17.78 19.89
CA VAL A 365 3.18 18.15 18.77
C VAL A 365 2.83 19.64 18.89
N GLY A 366 3.28 20.43 17.92
CA GLY A 366 2.94 21.85 17.81
C GLY A 366 1.90 22.08 16.73
N ILE A 367 0.83 22.82 17.06
CA ILE A 367 -0.15 23.33 16.10
C ILE A 367 0.00 24.85 16.10
N GLY A 368 0.48 25.43 15.01
CA GLY A 368 0.80 26.88 14.93
C GLY A 368 2.15 27.28 15.55
N THR A 369 2.96 26.33 16.02
CA THR A 369 4.32 26.56 16.53
C THR A 369 5.31 25.54 15.98
N SER A 370 6.52 25.98 15.63
CA SER A 370 7.60 25.12 15.15
C SER A 370 8.51 24.56 16.26
N ALA A 371 8.36 25.05 17.50
CA ALA A 371 9.20 24.66 18.63
C ALA A 371 8.36 24.42 19.90
N PRO A 372 7.45 23.43 19.88
CA PRO A 372 6.61 23.14 21.04
C PRO A 372 7.45 22.77 22.27
N THR A 373 7.09 23.33 23.40
CA THR A 373 7.70 23.11 24.71
C THR A 373 6.92 22.07 25.53
N ALA A 374 5.62 21.96 25.30
CA ALA A 374 4.73 20.93 25.86
C ALA A 374 4.55 19.73 24.90
N ARG A 375 3.94 18.63 25.39
CA ARG A 375 3.62 17.47 24.53
C ARG A 375 2.60 17.81 23.45
N LEU A 376 1.64 18.67 23.76
CA LEU A 376 0.73 19.28 22.81
C LEU A 376 0.73 20.78 23.10
N GLU A 377 1.08 21.59 22.09
CA GLU A 377 1.05 23.04 22.18
C GLU A 377 0.28 23.60 20.99
N VAL A 378 -0.77 24.37 21.27
CA VAL A 378 -1.60 25.02 20.26
C VAL A 378 -1.41 26.52 20.40
N VAL A 379 -0.93 27.16 19.34
CA VAL A 379 -0.67 28.59 19.29
C VAL A 379 -1.55 29.22 18.21
N SER A 380 -2.34 30.21 18.61
CA SER A 380 -3.16 31.03 17.71
C SER A 380 -2.34 32.21 17.16
N GLU A 381 -2.60 32.61 15.92
CA GLU A 381 -2.03 33.82 15.33
C GLU A 381 -2.58 35.11 15.95
N SER A 382 -3.80 35.05 16.53
CA SER A 382 -4.42 36.18 17.23
C SER A 382 -4.09 36.14 18.72
N ALA A 383 -3.65 37.28 19.26
CA ALA A 383 -3.45 37.46 20.69
C ALA A 383 -4.72 37.13 21.49
N ASP A 384 -4.53 36.58 22.69
CA ASP A 384 -5.60 36.20 23.63
C ASP A 384 -6.63 35.16 23.11
N ALA A 385 -6.37 34.56 21.94
CA ALA A 385 -7.18 33.48 21.40
C ALA A 385 -6.54 32.11 21.69
N SER A 386 -7.31 31.19 22.27
CA SER A 386 -6.80 29.85 22.62
C SER A 386 -6.44 28.99 21.39
N GLY A 387 -7.07 29.22 20.24
CA GLY A 387 -6.98 28.32 19.08
C GLY A 387 -7.73 26.98 19.26
N LEU A 388 -8.13 26.62 20.49
CA LEU A 388 -8.94 25.44 20.80
C LEU A 388 -10.43 25.81 20.84
N ARG A 389 -11.25 25.15 20.01
CA ARG A 389 -12.72 25.31 20.00
C ARG A 389 -13.39 23.94 20.04
N LEU A 390 -14.34 23.77 20.96
CA LEU A 390 -15.18 22.57 21.10
C LEU A 390 -16.58 22.84 20.52
N THR A 391 -16.69 22.91 19.19
CA THR A 391 -17.86 23.47 18.48
C THR A 391 -19.23 22.89 18.89
N ASN A 392 -19.31 21.60 19.23
CA ASN A 392 -20.58 20.95 19.58
C ASN A 392 -20.80 20.75 21.08
N LEU A 393 -19.86 21.21 21.93
CA LEU A 393 -20.05 21.23 23.38
C LEU A 393 -20.72 22.55 23.74
N THR A 394 -22.06 22.55 23.72
CA THR A 394 -22.88 23.75 23.94
C THR A 394 -23.61 23.67 25.28
N THR A 395 -24.40 24.70 25.61
CA THR A 395 -25.31 24.67 26.77
C THR A 395 -26.34 23.54 26.71
N SER A 396 -26.57 22.96 25.52
CA SER A 396 -27.44 21.79 25.33
C SER A 396 -26.73 20.46 25.55
N SER A 397 -25.45 20.46 25.97
CA SER A 397 -24.68 19.26 26.30
C SER A 397 -24.72 19.03 27.82
N PRO A 398 -25.72 18.30 28.36
CA PRO A 398 -25.84 18.09 29.81
C PRO A 398 -24.67 17.26 30.34
N SER A 399 -24.17 17.61 31.52
CA SER A 399 -23.20 16.76 32.20
C SER A 399 -23.86 15.47 32.67
N THR A 400 -23.22 14.33 32.38
CA THR A 400 -23.67 13.01 32.86
C THR A 400 -23.10 12.67 34.24
N GLN A 401 -22.13 13.46 34.73
CA GLN A 401 -21.49 13.26 36.03
C GLN A 401 -21.34 14.60 36.76
N SER A 402 -21.69 14.63 38.05
CA SER A 402 -21.48 15.82 38.88
C SER A 402 -20.02 15.84 39.38
N THR A 403 -19.32 16.96 39.17
CA THR A 403 -17.97 17.19 39.69
C THR A 403 -17.81 18.66 40.08
N ASP A 404 -17.06 18.91 41.16
CA ASP A 404 -16.67 20.24 41.61
C ASP A 404 -15.37 20.73 40.94
N GLN A 405 -14.81 19.92 40.02
CA GLN A 405 -13.55 20.14 39.33
C GLN A 405 -13.76 20.61 37.90
N PHE A 406 -13.01 21.63 37.50
CA PHE A 406 -13.00 22.13 36.13
C PHE A 406 -11.57 22.36 35.63
N LEU A 407 -11.40 22.41 34.31
CA LEU A 407 -10.14 22.80 33.69
C LEU A 407 -10.12 24.32 33.55
N ALA A 408 -9.01 24.94 33.95
CA ALA A 408 -8.74 26.37 33.82
C ALA A 408 -7.34 26.58 33.20
N VAL A 409 -6.98 27.82 32.91
CA VAL A 409 -5.63 28.19 32.44
C VAL A 409 -4.97 29.15 33.43
N ASN A 410 -3.66 29.00 33.67
CA ASN A 410 -2.87 29.90 34.51
C ASN A 410 -2.28 31.08 33.70
N GLU A 411 -1.47 31.95 34.33
CA GLU A 411 -0.83 33.08 33.64
C GLU A 411 0.19 32.70 32.55
N LYS A 412 0.56 31.42 32.45
CA LYS A 412 1.44 30.87 31.41
C LYS A 412 0.68 30.17 30.29
N GLY A 413 -0.64 30.04 30.40
CA GLY A 413 -1.49 29.30 29.46
C GLY A 413 -1.55 27.79 29.70
N ASP A 414 -0.99 27.28 30.80
CA ASP A 414 -1.05 25.86 31.12
C ASP A 414 -2.45 25.45 31.56
N VAL A 415 -2.93 24.29 31.10
CA VAL A 415 -4.19 23.70 31.56
C VAL A 415 -4.01 23.14 32.97
N VAL A 416 -4.75 23.70 33.93
CA VAL A 416 -4.72 23.33 35.34
C VAL A 416 -6.09 22.88 35.83
N LYS A 417 -6.10 22.00 36.83
CA LYS A 417 -7.32 21.55 37.49
C LYS A 417 -7.68 22.51 38.63
N ALA A 418 -8.83 23.14 38.52
CA ALA A 418 -9.40 23.99 39.54
C ALA A 418 -10.54 23.27 40.28
N ARG A 419 -10.86 23.75 41.50
CA ARG A 419 -11.98 23.30 42.31
C ARG A 419 -12.72 24.50 42.89
N TYR A 420 -14.01 24.36 43.13
CA TYR A 420 -14.75 25.26 44.00
C TYR A 420 -14.35 25.02 45.47
N GLN A 421 -13.23 25.60 45.89
CA GLN A 421 -12.93 25.78 47.31
C GLN A 421 -13.01 27.25 47.65
N LEU A 422 -13.91 27.59 48.58
CA LEU A 422 -13.95 28.89 49.22
C LEU A 422 -12.66 29.02 50.04
N ARG A 423 -11.67 29.73 49.48
CA ARG A 423 -10.45 30.07 50.20
C ARG A 423 -10.57 31.51 50.67
N ILE A 424 -10.39 31.68 51.96
CA ILE A 424 -10.32 32.99 52.60
C ILE A 424 -8.85 33.24 52.88
N ASN A 425 -8.37 34.40 52.44
CA ASN A 425 -6.94 34.72 52.50
C ASN A 425 -6.51 35.18 53.90
N ASN A 426 -7.45 35.67 54.70
CA ASN A 426 -7.19 36.19 56.04
C ASN A 426 -8.30 35.80 57.01
N SER A 427 -7.95 35.31 58.21
CA SER A 427 -8.92 34.95 59.24
C SER A 427 -9.82 36.13 59.66
N SER A 428 -9.38 37.38 59.48
CA SER A 428 -10.19 38.57 59.75
C SER A 428 -11.39 38.75 58.80
N GLU A 429 -11.39 38.05 57.65
CA GLU A 429 -12.47 38.08 56.67
C GLU A 429 -13.55 37.00 56.95
N TRP A 430 -13.33 36.15 57.97
CA TRP A 430 -14.30 35.17 58.44
C TRP A 430 -15.08 35.68 59.67
N SER A 431 -16.27 35.11 59.90
CA SER A 431 -17.33 35.72 60.71
C SER A 431 -17.07 35.83 62.22
N ASP A 432 -16.17 35.02 62.80
CA ASP A 432 -16.00 34.86 64.26
C ASP A 432 -15.83 36.16 65.08
N LYS A 433 -15.56 37.30 64.41
CA LYS A 433 -15.55 38.65 64.99
C LYS A 433 -16.86 39.03 65.71
N VAL A 434 -18.02 38.48 65.35
CA VAL A 434 -19.32 38.83 65.97
C VAL A 434 -19.37 38.44 67.46
N PHE A 435 -18.66 37.38 67.85
CA PHE A 435 -18.60 36.92 69.24
C PHE A 435 -17.47 37.57 70.06
N ALA A 436 -16.68 38.48 69.47
CA ALA A 436 -15.62 39.16 70.18
C ALA A 436 -16.19 40.08 71.28
N PRO A 437 -15.54 40.19 72.47
CA PRO A 437 -16.05 41.01 73.58
C PRO A 437 -16.27 42.51 73.28
N GLY A 438 -15.67 43.02 72.20
CA GLY A 438 -15.81 44.41 71.73
C GLY A 438 -16.71 44.60 70.52
N TYR A 439 -17.43 43.56 70.07
CA TYR A 439 -18.31 43.67 68.91
C TYR A 439 -19.55 44.50 69.24
N ASN A 440 -19.76 45.58 68.49
CA ASN A 440 -20.90 46.47 68.67
C ASN A 440 -22.12 45.91 67.93
N LEU A 441 -22.88 45.04 68.58
CA LEU A 441 -24.16 44.56 68.05
C LEU A 441 -25.15 45.73 67.98
N GLN A 442 -25.56 46.10 66.78
CA GLN A 442 -26.60 47.13 66.57
C GLN A 442 -27.88 46.75 67.32
N SER A 443 -28.69 47.70 67.75
CA SER A 443 -29.99 47.35 68.32
C SER A 443 -30.96 46.91 67.21
N LEU A 444 -31.91 46.01 67.51
CA LEU A 444 -32.96 45.64 66.54
C LEU A 444 -33.77 46.86 66.05
N ALA A 445 -33.87 47.93 66.86
CA ALA A 445 -34.50 49.18 66.45
C ALA A 445 -33.70 49.92 65.35
N GLU A 446 -32.37 49.96 65.47
CA GLU A 446 -31.49 50.57 64.47
C GLU A 446 -31.43 49.72 63.20
N VAL A 447 -31.38 48.39 63.34
CA VAL A 447 -31.45 47.47 62.20
C VAL A 447 -32.78 47.65 61.45
N LYS A 448 -33.91 47.72 62.17
CA LYS A 448 -35.22 47.99 61.56
C LYS A 448 -35.23 49.31 60.80
N LYS A 449 -34.70 50.39 61.39
CA LYS A 449 -34.58 51.70 60.73
C LYS A 449 -33.76 51.62 59.44
N TYR A 450 -32.69 50.84 59.43
CA TYR A 450 -31.88 50.63 58.24
C TYR A 450 -32.63 49.85 57.15
N ILE A 451 -33.33 48.78 57.51
CA ILE A 451 -34.14 47.97 56.58
C ILE A 451 -35.25 48.84 55.96
N ASP A 452 -35.96 49.63 56.77
CA ASP A 452 -37.03 50.51 56.28
C ASP A 452 -36.49 51.51 55.23
N ALA A 453 -35.25 52.00 55.42
CA ALA A 453 -34.61 52.96 54.52
C ALA A 453 -33.96 52.33 53.27
N ASN A 454 -33.33 51.15 53.38
CA ASN A 454 -32.46 50.58 52.34
C ASN A 454 -33.01 49.28 51.73
N GLN A 455 -34.06 48.69 52.31
CA GLN A 455 -34.70 47.45 51.85
C GLN A 455 -33.78 46.21 51.83
N HIS A 456 -32.66 46.24 52.54
CA HIS A 456 -31.76 45.11 52.76
C HIS A 456 -31.10 45.23 54.15
N LEU A 457 -30.43 44.15 54.57
CA LEU A 457 -29.69 44.13 55.85
C LEU A 457 -28.41 44.96 55.76
N PRO A 458 -27.96 45.61 56.87
CA PRO A 458 -26.68 46.31 56.91
C PRO A 458 -25.52 45.41 56.48
N GLY A 459 -24.70 45.84 55.51
CA GLY A 459 -23.55 45.09 55.03
C GLY A 459 -23.84 43.99 53.99
N VAL A 460 -25.11 43.68 53.73
CA VAL A 460 -25.52 42.83 52.59
C VAL A 460 -25.77 43.74 51.38
N PRO A 461 -25.20 43.46 50.19
CA PRO A 461 -25.41 44.29 49.01
C PRO A 461 -26.89 44.27 48.56
N SER A 462 -27.35 45.39 48.02
CA SER A 462 -28.70 45.51 47.44
C SER A 462 -28.84 44.73 46.13
N SER A 463 -30.07 44.41 45.71
CA SER A 463 -30.27 43.68 44.45
C SER A 463 -29.73 44.45 43.23
N ASN A 464 -29.82 45.80 43.25
CA ASN A 464 -29.29 46.65 42.20
C ASN A 464 -27.76 46.61 42.11
N GLU A 465 -27.08 46.54 43.26
CA GLU A 465 -25.62 46.38 43.29
C GLU A 465 -25.20 45.01 42.78
N VAL A 466 -25.91 43.94 43.17
CA VAL A 466 -25.61 42.58 42.71
C VAL A 466 -25.80 42.43 41.21
N VAL A 467 -26.84 43.02 40.62
CA VAL A 467 -27.07 42.98 39.17
C VAL A 467 -26.00 43.74 38.39
N ARG A 468 -25.54 44.88 38.92
CA ARG A 468 -24.56 45.73 38.23
C ARG A 468 -23.13 45.20 38.34
N ASP A 469 -22.73 44.81 39.55
CA ASP A 469 -21.32 44.57 39.88
C ASP A 469 -21.00 43.08 40.07
N GLY A 470 -22.02 42.21 40.10
CA GLY A 470 -21.87 40.81 40.50
C GLY A 470 -21.64 40.68 42.03
N VAL A 471 -21.50 39.44 42.51
CA VAL A 471 -21.19 39.19 43.91
C VAL A 471 -20.04 38.19 44.04
N ASP A 472 -19.04 38.54 44.85
CA ASP A 472 -18.00 37.59 45.24
C ASP A 472 -18.61 36.53 46.16
N LEU A 473 -18.56 35.27 45.73
CA LEU A 473 -19.20 34.15 46.42
C LEU A 473 -18.58 33.88 47.81
N VAL A 474 -17.28 34.13 47.98
CA VAL A 474 -16.57 33.99 49.26
C VAL A 474 -17.02 35.08 50.21
N LYS A 475 -17.01 36.33 49.75
CA LYS A 475 -17.44 37.48 50.54
C LYS A 475 -18.92 37.39 50.93
N MET A 476 -19.78 36.95 50.03
CA MET A 476 -21.20 36.78 50.30
C MET A 476 -21.45 35.71 51.36
N ASN A 477 -20.79 34.55 51.26
CA ASN A 477 -20.92 33.50 52.27
C ASN A 477 -20.40 33.93 53.64
N ALA A 478 -19.29 34.67 53.70
CA ALA A 478 -18.79 35.24 54.96
C ALA A 478 -19.77 36.26 55.57
N THR A 479 -20.35 37.14 54.73
CA THR A 479 -21.35 38.13 55.16
C THR A 479 -22.64 37.46 55.65
N LEU A 480 -23.09 36.39 54.99
CA LEU A 480 -24.25 35.61 55.43
C LEU A 480 -24.01 34.96 56.79
N LEU A 481 -22.81 34.40 57.03
CA LEU A 481 -22.44 33.83 58.33
C LEU A 481 -22.44 34.89 59.43
N GLU A 482 -21.93 36.10 59.14
CA GLU A 482 -21.97 37.25 60.07
C GLU A 482 -23.40 37.59 60.51
N LYS A 483 -24.35 37.57 59.59
CA LYS A 483 -25.77 37.81 59.92
C LYS A 483 -26.43 36.69 60.70
N VAL A 484 -26.01 35.45 60.50
CA VAL A 484 -26.47 34.32 61.32
C VAL A 484 -25.95 34.44 62.76
N GLU A 485 -24.71 34.87 62.95
CA GLU A 485 -24.13 35.08 64.29
C GLU A 485 -24.78 36.27 65.02
N GLU A 486 -25.02 37.40 64.33
CA GLU A 486 -25.77 38.54 64.88
C GLU A 486 -27.19 38.10 65.33
N LEU A 487 -27.89 37.33 64.49
CA LEU A 487 -29.21 36.78 64.81
C LEU A 487 -29.17 35.86 66.04
N THR A 488 -28.08 35.09 66.19
CA THR A 488 -27.87 34.23 67.37
C THR A 488 -27.73 35.06 68.64
N LEU A 489 -26.97 36.16 68.60
CA LEU A 489 -26.86 37.09 69.73
C LEU A 489 -28.20 37.75 70.09
N TYR A 490 -28.98 38.18 69.10
CA TYR A 490 -30.33 38.70 69.36
C TYR A 490 -31.25 37.65 70.00
N SER A 491 -31.14 36.39 69.57
CA SER A 491 -31.94 35.28 70.12
C SER A 491 -31.57 34.99 71.59
N ILE A 492 -30.28 35.03 71.93
CA ILE A 492 -29.80 34.90 73.32
C ILE A 492 -30.30 36.08 74.18
N GLN A 493 -30.28 37.30 73.65
CA GLN A 493 -30.83 38.47 74.34
C GLN A 493 -32.34 38.33 74.57
N LEU A 494 -33.07 37.83 73.56
CA LEU A 494 -34.50 37.60 73.65
C LEU A 494 -34.84 36.51 74.68
N GLU A 495 -34.10 35.41 74.71
CA GLU A 495 -34.26 34.33 75.70
C GLU A 495 -34.01 34.84 77.13
N LYS A 496 -32.94 35.63 77.35
CA LYS A 496 -32.68 36.27 78.65
C LYS A 496 -33.81 37.20 79.08
N ALA A 497 -34.33 38.01 78.15
CA ALA A 497 -35.45 38.91 78.43
C ALA A 497 -36.74 38.14 78.75
N ASP A 498 -36.98 37.02 78.07
CA ASP A 498 -38.12 36.14 78.35
C ASP A 498 -38.00 35.47 79.73
N GLN A 499 -36.83 34.93 80.08
CA GLN A 499 -36.56 34.38 81.41
C GLN A 499 -36.78 35.42 82.53
N GLN A 500 -36.30 36.66 82.33
CA GLN A 500 -36.53 37.74 83.28
C GLN A 500 -38.01 38.08 83.42
N LYS A 501 -38.76 38.16 82.31
CA LYS A 501 -40.21 38.36 82.34
C LYS A 501 -40.93 37.22 83.05
N GLN A 502 -40.55 35.97 82.81
CA GLN A 502 -41.14 34.81 83.49
C GLN A 502 -40.90 34.87 85.00
N GLN A 503 -39.69 35.21 85.45
CA GLN A 503 -39.39 35.41 86.87
C GLN A 503 -40.24 36.53 87.49
N GLN A 504 -40.36 37.67 86.80
CA GLN A 504 -41.17 38.79 87.26
C GLN A 504 -42.66 38.43 87.34
N LEU A 505 -43.17 37.66 86.37
CA LEU A 505 -44.54 37.16 86.36
C LEU A 505 -44.78 36.20 87.54
N GLN A 506 -43.80 35.34 87.85
CA GLN A 506 -43.85 34.41 88.97
C GLN A 506 -43.90 35.14 90.32
N GLN A 507 -43.12 36.20 90.48
CA GLN A 507 -43.17 37.09 91.64
C GLN A 507 -44.54 37.77 91.78
N GLN A 508 -45.08 38.32 90.70
CA GLN A 508 -46.40 38.94 90.71
C GLN A 508 -47.51 37.94 91.07
N GLN A 509 -47.43 36.70 90.58
CA GLN A 509 -48.38 35.64 90.95
C GLN A 509 -48.29 35.27 92.44
N GLN A 510 -47.09 35.22 93.02
CA GLN A 510 -46.90 34.97 94.45
C GLN A 510 -47.47 36.10 95.31
N GLU A 511 -47.26 37.37 94.93
CA GLU A 511 -47.85 38.52 95.60
C GLU A 511 -49.39 38.50 95.52
N LEU A 512 -49.94 38.19 94.34
CA LEU A 512 -51.38 38.08 94.15
C LEU A 512 -51.98 36.97 95.02
N GLN A 513 -51.29 35.84 95.15
CA GLN A 513 -51.72 34.73 96.01
C GLN A 513 -51.64 35.10 97.50
N ALA A 514 -50.61 35.83 97.91
CA ALA A 514 -50.51 36.34 99.29
C ALA A 514 -51.64 37.33 99.63
N ILE A 515 -52.03 38.19 98.67
CA ILE A 515 -53.18 39.09 98.82
C ILE A 515 -54.49 38.28 98.93
N LYS A 516 -54.70 37.28 98.08
CA LYS A 516 -55.87 36.39 98.17
C LYS A 516 -55.97 35.65 99.51
N ASN A 517 -54.85 35.16 100.02
CA ASN A 517 -54.80 34.48 101.32
C ASN A 517 -55.16 35.45 102.47
N LYS A 518 -54.63 36.69 102.45
CA LYS A 518 -55.02 37.74 103.40
C LYS A 518 -56.50 38.10 103.29
N GLN A 519 -57.06 38.12 102.08
CA GLN A 519 -58.48 38.39 101.86
C GLN A 519 -59.36 37.26 102.43
N ALA A 520 -58.97 35.99 102.25
CA ALA A 520 -59.62 34.84 102.85
C ALA A 520 -59.53 34.82 104.39
N GLU A 521 -58.40 35.25 104.98
CA GLU A 521 -58.27 35.45 106.42
C GLU A 521 -59.19 36.55 106.94
N LEU A 522 -59.30 37.67 106.22
CA LEU A 522 -60.22 38.76 106.56
C LEU A 522 -61.68 38.31 106.49
N GLU A 523 -62.05 37.54 105.46
CA GLU A 523 -63.38 36.96 105.31
C GLU A 523 -63.70 35.96 106.44
N ASN A 524 -62.72 35.14 106.86
CA ASN A 524 -62.87 34.26 108.02
C ASN A 524 -63.03 35.04 109.34
N LEU A 525 -62.29 36.14 109.52
CA LEU A 525 -62.42 37.02 110.68
C LEU A 525 -63.80 37.69 110.73
N LEU A 526 -64.31 38.12 109.57
CA LEU A 526 -65.65 38.67 109.41
C LEU A 526 -66.73 37.62 109.74
N HIS A 527 -66.52 36.37 109.30
CA HIS A 527 -67.41 35.24 109.62
C HIS A 527 -67.41 34.88 111.11
N GLN A 528 -66.27 35.00 111.80
CA GLN A 528 -66.17 34.82 113.25
C GLN A 528 -66.84 35.96 114.04
N LEU A 529 -66.81 37.19 113.53
CA LEU A 529 -67.51 38.34 114.14
C LEU A 529 -69.03 38.27 113.97
N LEU A 530 -69.52 37.74 112.85
CA LEU A 530 -70.96 37.59 112.57
C LEU A 530 -71.65 36.48 113.38
N LYS A 531 -70.91 35.47 113.87
CA LYS A 531 -71.44 34.38 114.74
C LYS A 531 -71.60 34.76 116.22
N ARG A 532 -71.29 36.01 116.60
CA ARG A 532 -71.31 36.47 118.01
C ARG A 532 -72.57 37.26 118.40
N LYS A 533 -73.71 37.03 117.73
CA LYS A 533 -75.02 37.55 118.13
C LYS A 533 -75.98 36.44 118.50
#